data_AF-A0A371D5B6-F1
#
_entry.id   AF-A0A371D5B6-F1
#
_cell.length_a   1.000
_cell.length_b   1.000
_cell.length_c   1.000
_cell.angle_alpha   90.00
_cell.angle_beta   90.00
_cell.angle_gamma   90.00
#
_symmetry.space_group_name_H-M   'P 1'
#
loop_
_entity.id
_entity.type
_entity.pdbx_description
1 polymer ?
#
loop_
_entity_poly.entity_id
_entity_poly.type
_entity_poly.pdbx_seq_one_letter_code
_entity_poly.pdbx_strand_id
1 'polypeptide(L)'
;YDGTADIDVFDKWTYEVDTWAELNGLEDHLMLKIVVQFMSGKPAQFFMRHVATYRSKWTMKRLYEALFDYCFPPDYKASVRDFVRKIQHLAVRFPDVTDVQLVHIFWHGVHQHIRLHLIEKGYDPETTKLDRLVKHAVRREK
;
A
#
# COMPACT_ATOMS: atom_id res chain seq x y z
N TYR A 1 -0.99 -10.09 -9.48
CA TYR A 1 -0.95 -9.82 -8.03
C TYR A 1 -1.28 -11.07 -7.23
N ASP A 2 -0.48 -11.40 -6.22
CA ASP A 2 -0.57 -12.63 -5.42
C ASP A 2 -1.17 -12.43 -4.00
N GLY A 3 -1.46 -11.18 -3.63
CA GLY A 3 -1.98 -10.81 -2.32
C GLY A 3 -0.92 -10.33 -1.33
N THR A 4 0.31 -10.07 -1.79
CA THR A 4 1.35 -9.45 -0.96
C THR A 4 0.88 -8.07 -0.48
N ALA A 5 0.92 -7.83 0.83
CA ALA A 5 0.49 -6.57 1.45
C ALA A 5 1.54 -5.45 1.28
N ASP A 6 1.83 -5.11 0.04
CA ASP A 6 2.77 -4.09 -0.40
C ASP A 6 2.02 -3.15 -1.37
N ILE A 7 1.87 -1.87 -0.99
CA ILE A 7 1.10 -0.90 -1.79
C ILE A 7 1.75 -0.65 -3.13
N ASP A 8 3.07 -0.65 -3.25
CA ASP A 8 3.73 -0.35 -4.52
C ASP A 8 3.60 -1.51 -5.50
N VAL A 9 3.65 -2.74 -5.00
CA VAL A 9 3.33 -3.93 -5.81
C VAL A 9 1.86 -3.89 -6.26
N PHE A 10 0.96 -3.47 -5.38
CA PHE A 10 -0.47 -3.36 -5.69
C PHE A 10 -0.77 -2.23 -6.68
N ASP A 11 -0.27 -1.02 -6.44
CA ASP A 11 -0.45 0.17 -7.29
C ASP A 11 0.18 -0.02 -8.66
N LYS A 12 1.37 -0.64 -8.73
CA LYS A 12 1.97 -1.02 -10.01
C LYS A 12 1.06 -1.98 -10.77
N TRP A 13 0.52 -2.99 -10.09
CA TRP A 13 -0.36 -3.96 -10.72
C TRP A 13 -1.69 -3.33 -11.18
N THR A 14 -2.31 -2.45 -10.39
CA THR A 14 -3.53 -1.74 -10.81
C THR A 14 -3.26 -0.85 -12.02
N TYR A 15 -2.15 -0.11 -12.02
CA TYR A 15 -1.72 0.70 -13.16
C TYR A 15 -1.50 -0.15 -14.43
N GLU A 16 -0.81 -1.29 -14.32
CA GLU A 16 -0.58 -2.20 -15.45
C GLU A 16 -1.89 -2.77 -16.01
N VAL A 17 -2.84 -3.12 -15.13
CA VAL A 17 -4.16 -3.64 -15.50
C VAL A 17 -5.01 -2.58 -16.18
N ASP A 18 -5.06 -1.36 -15.63
CA ASP A 18 -5.81 -0.25 -16.23
C ASP A 18 -5.23 0.16 -17.57
N THR A 19 -3.89 0.29 -17.66
CA THR A 19 -3.19 0.57 -18.92
C THR A 19 -3.50 -0.48 -19.97
N TRP A 20 -3.50 -1.77 -19.59
CA TRP A 20 -3.84 -2.85 -20.51
C TRP A 20 -5.29 -2.78 -20.97
N ALA A 21 -6.23 -2.47 -20.08
CA ALA A 21 -7.64 -2.30 -20.42
C ALA A 21 -7.83 -1.12 -21.40
N GLU A 22 -7.20 0.01 -21.14
CA GLU A 22 -7.23 1.22 -21.99
C GLU A 22 -6.68 0.94 -23.39
N LEU A 23 -5.50 0.31 -23.49
CA LEU A 23 -4.88 -0.03 -24.78
C LEU A 23 -5.73 -0.98 -25.63
N ASN A 24 -6.56 -1.81 -25.00
CA ASN A 24 -7.46 -2.74 -25.68
C ASN A 24 -8.90 -2.19 -25.82
N GLY A 25 -9.17 -0.96 -25.37
CA GLY A 25 -10.51 -0.36 -25.42
C GLY A 25 -11.57 -1.15 -24.63
N LEU A 26 -11.17 -1.81 -23.54
CA LEU A 26 -12.04 -2.68 -22.77
C LEU A 26 -12.78 -1.91 -21.68
N GLU A 27 -14.09 -2.06 -21.66
CA GLU A 27 -14.91 -1.60 -20.54
C GLU A 27 -14.76 -2.51 -19.31
N ASP A 28 -15.02 -1.96 -18.12
CA ASP A 28 -14.97 -2.65 -16.82
C ASP A 28 -15.60 -4.04 -16.83
N HIS A 29 -16.76 -4.20 -17.48
CA HIS A 29 -17.50 -5.46 -17.48
C HIS A 29 -16.77 -6.58 -18.23
N LEU A 30 -15.98 -6.23 -19.26
CA LEU A 30 -15.09 -7.15 -19.98
C LEU A 30 -13.82 -7.36 -19.18
N MET A 31 -13.25 -6.28 -18.64
CA MET A 31 -12.00 -6.34 -17.91
C MET A 31 -12.11 -7.23 -16.66
N LEU A 32 -13.23 -7.17 -15.94
CA LEU A 32 -13.54 -8.06 -14.82
C LEU A 32 -13.52 -9.55 -15.20
N LYS A 33 -13.79 -9.91 -16.46
CA LYS A 33 -13.72 -11.32 -16.90
C LYS A 33 -12.27 -11.79 -17.10
N ILE A 34 -11.35 -10.87 -17.33
CA ILE A 34 -9.96 -11.14 -17.71
C ILE A 34 -9.03 -10.97 -16.51
N VAL A 35 -9.27 -9.98 -15.66
CA VAL A 35 -8.39 -9.58 -14.55
C VAL A 35 -8.01 -10.73 -13.62
N VAL A 36 -8.87 -11.73 -13.46
CA VAL A 36 -8.59 -12.93 -12.66
C VAL A 36 -7.35 -13.70 -13.14
N GLN A 37 -7.04 -13.65 -14.44
CA GLN A 37 -5.85 -14.28 -15.02
C GLN A 37 -4.56 -13.58 -14.58
N PHE A 38 -4.63 -12.31 -14.18
CA PHE A 38 -3.51 -11.53 -13.64
C PHE A 38 -3.41 -11.63 -12.12
N MET A 39 -4.22 -12.49 -11.49
CA MET A 39 -4.22 -12.73 -10.05
C MET A 39 -3.83 -14.18 -9.72
N SER A 40 -3.18 -14.36 -8.58
CA SER A 40 -2.87 -15.67 -8.01
C SER A 40 -3.14 -15.68 -6.50
N GLY A 41 -3.07 -16.86 -5.88
CA GLY A 41 -3.16 -16.96 -4.42
C GLY A 41 -4.46 -16.42 -3.81
N LYS A 42 -4.32 -15.58 -2.78
CA LYS A 42 -5.43 -15.01 -2.00
C LYS A 42 -6.40 -14.16 -2.85
N PRO A 43 -5.94 -13.18 -3.66
CA PRO A 43 -6.78 -12.42 -4.59
C PRO A 43 -7.62 -13.29 -5.53
N ALA A 44 -7.03 -14.32 -6.14
CA ALA A 44 -7.74 -15.20 -7.06
C ALA A 44 -8.86 -15.98 -6.34
N GLN A 45 -8.59 -16.48 -5.12
CA GLN A 45 -9.61 -17.13 -4.29
C GLN A 45 -10.73 -16.17 -3.87
N PHE A 46 -10.38 -14.95 -3.47
CA PHE A 46 -11.36 -13.90 -3.15
C PHE A 46 -12.26 -13.60 -4.34
N PHE A 47 -11.67 -13.43 -5.52
CA PHE A 47 -12.40 -13.13 -6.76
C PHE A 47 -13.41 -14.24 -7.07
N MET A 48 -12.98 -15.51 -7.05
CA MET A 48 -13.87 -16.64 -7.35
C MET A 48 -15.00 -16.79 -6.35
N ARG A 49 -14.78 -16.44 -5.07
CA ARG A 49 -15.80 -16.55 -4.01
C ARG A 49 -16.81 -15.40 -4.01
N HIS A 50 -16.35 -14.16 -4.23
CA HIS A 50 -17.18 -12.97 -3.99
C HIS A 50 -17.54 -12.19 -5.27
N VAL A 51 -16.65 -12.20 -6.27
CA VAL A 51 -16.78 -11.37 -7.46
C VAL A 51 -17.47 -12.14 -8.59
N ALA A 52 -17.04 -13.39 -8.83
CA ALA A 52 -17.54 -14.23 -9.92
C ALA A 52 -19.06 -14.52 -9.82
N THR A 53 -19.59 -14.59 -8.59
CA THR A 53 -21.00 -14.88 -8.28
C THR A 53 -21.96 -13.74 -8.60
N TYR A 54 -21.52 -12.47 -8.54
CA TYR A 54 -22.39 -11.30 -8.72
C TYR A 54 -21.77 -10.19 -9.59
N ARG A 55 -21.18 -10.58 -10.73
CA ARG A 55 -20.39 -9.71 -11.61
C ARG A 55 -21.04 -8.39 -12.02
N SER A 56 -22.37 -8.33 -12.17
CA SER A 56 -23.09 -7.09 -12.52
C SER A 56 -23.02 -5.98 -11.47
N LYS A 57 -22.59 -6.29 -10.23
CA LYS A 57 -22.43 -5.31 -9.14
C LYS A 57 -21.00 -4.81 -8.99
N TRP A 58 -20.07 -5.27 -9.83
CA TRP A 58 -18.66 -4.97 -9.71
C TRP A 58 -18.21 -4.03 -10.82
N THR A 59 -17.22 -3.20 -10.48
CA THR A 59 -16.43 -2.35 -11.36
C THR A 59 -14.96 -2.63 -11.07
N MET A 60 -14.04 -2.23 -11.95
CA MET A 60 -12.60 -2.40 -11.71
C MET A 60 -12.17 -1.65 -10.44
N LYS A 61 -12.67 -0.41 -10.27
CA LYS A 61 -12.47 0.37 -9.04
C LYS A 61 -12.91 -0.38 -7.78
N ARG A 62 -14.13 -0.94 -7.78
CA ARG A 62 -14.66 -1.67 -6.62
C ARG A 62 -13.89 -2.95 -6.35
N LEU A 63 -13.39 -3.60 -7.40
CA LEU A 63 -12.51 -4.76 -7.25
C LEU A 63 -11.20 -4.36 -6.55
N TYR A 64 -10.55 -3.27 -6.98
CA TYR A 64 -9.32 -2.79 -6.35
C TYR A 64 -9.52 -2.45 -4.87
N GLU A 65 -10.59 -1.71 -4.53
CA GLU A 65 -10.93 -1.40 -3.14
C GLU A 65 -11.13 -2.67 -2.31
N ALA A 66 -11.88 -3.65 -2.82
CA ALA A 66 -12.14 -4.89 -2.09
C ALA A 66 -10.91 -5.80 -1.97
N LEU A 67 -10.05 -5.83 -2.99
CA LEU A 67 -8.78 -6.54 -2.93
C LEU A 67 -7.83 -5.92 -1.92
N PHE A 68 -7.80 -4.58 -1.86
CA PHE A 68 -7.03 -3.87 -0.86
C PHE A 68 -7.51 -4.23 0.54
N ASP A 69 -8.81 -4.10 0.82
CA ASP A 69 -9.38 -4.43 2.13
C ASP A 69 -9.21 -5.92 2.50
N TYR A 70 -9.12 -6.82 1.50
CA TYR A 70 -8.95 -8.25 1.74
C TYR A 70 -7.49 -8.69 1.93
N CYS A 71 -6.56 -8.10 1.18
CA CYS A 71 -5.16 -8.54 1.14
C CYS A 71 -4.29 -7.76 2.14
N PHE A 72 -4.68 -6.55 2.50
CA PHE A 72 -3.91 -5.70 3.40
C PHE A 72 -4.37 -5.84 4.85
N PRO A 73 -3.46 -5.74 5.82
CA PRO A 73 -3.81 -5.67 7.23
C PRO A 73 -4.79 -4.51 7.53
N PRO A 74 -5.70 -4.65 8.50
CA PRO A 74 -6.63 -3.59 8.86
C PRO A 74 -5.93 -2.30 9.33
N ASP A 75 -4.74 -2.43 9.90
CA ASP A 75 -3.88 -1.31 10.33
C ASP A 75 -3.05 -0.72 9.19
N TYR A 76 -3.20 -1.20 7.95
CA TYR A 76 -2.49 -0.63 6.80
C TYR A 76 -2.95 0.79 6.45
N LYS A 77 -4.19 1.16 6.83
CA LYS A 77 -4.68 2.55 6.76
C LYS A 77 -4.21 3.40 7.95
N ALA A 78 -3.32 2.89 8.81
CA ALA A 78 -2.80 3.66 9.94
C ALA A 78 -2.02 4.86 9.42
N SER A 79 -2.32 6.03 9.99
CA SER A 79 -1.64 7.25 9.57
C SER A 79 -0.16 7.19 9.92
N VAL A 80 0.67 7.95 9.20
CA VAL A 80 2.08 8.21 9.55
C VAL A 80 2.18 8.62 11.02
N ARG A 81 1.22 9.37 11.54
CA ARG A 81 1.21 9.77 12.96
C ARG A 81 0.97 8.60 13.90
N ASP A 82 0.08 7.69 13.55
CA ASP A 82 -0.20 6.51 14.37
C ASP A 82 0.97 5.53 14.34
N PHE A 83 1.63 5.38 13.19
CA PHE A 83 2.87 4.63 13.08
C PHE A 83 3.98 5.23 13.96
N VAL A 84 4.19 6.55 13.91
CA VAL A 84 5.18 7.26 14.74
C VAL A 84 4.88 7.09 16.23
N ARG A 85 3.61 7.23 16.65
CA ARG A 85 3.21 6.97 18.04
C ARG A 85 3.52 5.54 18.47
N LYS A 86 3.25 4.56 17.61
CA LYS A 86 3.51 3.14 17.88
C LYS A 86 5.00 2.87 18.11
N ILE A 87 5.87 3.40 17.24
CA ILE A 87 7.32 3.19 17.38
C ILE A 87 7.92 3.97 18.56
N GLN A 88 7.41 5.17 18.86
CA GLN A 88 7.83 5.93 20.06
C GLN A 88 7.42 5.22 21.34
N HIS A 89 6.21 4.68 21.41
CA HIS A 89 5.75 3.89 22.56
C HIS A 89 6.57 2.61 22.74
N LEU A 90 6.98 1.97 21.64
CA LEU A 90 7.92 0.84 21.67
C LEU A 90 9.28 1.26 22.23
N ALA A 91 9.85 2.39 21.78
CA ALA A 91 11.13 2.87 22.29
C ALA A 91 11.12 3.22 23.79
N VAL A 92 10.01 3.75 24.32
CA VAL A 92 9.85 3.97 25.77
C VAL A 92 9.89 2.64 26.55
N ARG A 93 9.37 1.56 25.96
CA ARG A 93 9.33 0.23 26.59
C ARG A 93 10.65 -0.53 26.50
N PHE A 94 11.45 -0.24 25.49
CA PHE A 94 12.73 -0.90 25.20
C PHE A 94 13.83 0.16 25.16
N PRO A 95 14.50 0.45 26.30
CA PRO A 95 15.50 1.52 26.42
C PRO A 95 16.70 1.37 25.48
N ASP A 96 16.91 0.16 24.94
CA ASP A 96 18.00 -0.16 24.02
C ASP A 96 17.76 0.39 22.60
N VAL A 97 16.54 0.86 22.32
CA VAL A 97 16.18 1.45 21.03
C VAL A 97 16.69 2.89 20.96
N THR A 98 17.72 3.11 20.13
CA THR A 98 18.31 4.44 19.93
C THR A 98 17.52 5.30 18.95
N ASP A 99 17.73 6.61 18.97
CA ASP A 99 17.12 7.55 18.01
C ASP A 99 17.44 7.19 16.55
N VAL A 100 18.66 6.69 16.30
CA VAL A 100 19.07 6.22 14.96
C VAL A 100 18.24 5.01 14.54
N GLN A 101 18.07 4.03 15.42
CA GLN A 101 17.22 2.87 15.16
C GLN A 101 15.77 3.27 14.92
N LEU A 102 15.23 4.27 15.64
CA LEU A 102 13.91 4.81 15.38
C LEU A 102 13.78 5.43 13.99
N VAL A 103 14.80 6.15 13.51
CA VAL A 103 14.84 6.68 12.15
C VAL A 103 14.82 5.55 11.12
N HIS A 104 15.61 4.49 11.32
CA HIS A 104 15.59 3.33 10.42
C HIS A 104 14.26 2.58 10.45
N ILE A 105 13.68 2.35 11.63
CA ILE A 105 12.37 1.70 11.76
C ILE A 105 11.31 2.54 11.04
N PHE A 106 11.34 3.86 11.22
CA PHE A 106 10.44 4.75 10.50
C PHE A 106 10.65 4.66 8.98
N TRP A 107 11.90 4.81 8.53
CA TRP A 107 12.26 4.83 7.10
C TRP A 107 11.85 3.55 6.37
N HIS A 108 12.03 2.39 7.01
CA HIS A 108 11.67 1.10 6.41
C HIS A 108 10.20 0.74 6.61
N GLY A 109 9.54 1.30 7.62
CA GLY A 109 8.16 0.97 7.95
C GLY A 109 7.10 1.92 7.38
N VAL A 110 7.46 3.11 6.88
CA VAL A 110 6.52 3.96 6.12
C VAL A 110 6.22 3.35 4.76
N HIS A 111 5.01 3.61 4.25
CA HIS A 111 4.62 3.22 2.89
C HIS A 111 5.64 3.73 1.85
N GLN A 112 5.96 2.91 0.84
CA GLN A 112 7.08 3.25 -0.04
C GLN A 112 6.81 4.49 -0.91
N HIS A 113 5.55 4.80 -1.29
CA HIS A 113 5.25 6.09 -1.94
C HIS A 113 5.62 7.32 -1.07
N ILE A 114 5.52 7.21 0.26
CA ILE A 114 5.96 8.24 1.21
C ILE A 114 7.49 8.27 1.26
N ARG A 115 8.14 7.09 1.30
CA ARG A 115 9.59 6.99 1.28
C ARG A 115 10.20 7.57 0.00
N LEU A 116 9.63 7.27 -1.16
CA LEU A 116 10.02 7.83 -2.45
C LEU A 116 9.91 9.37 -2.44
N HIS A 117 8.80 9.90 -1.91
CA HIS A 117 8.66 11.35 -1.72
C HIS A 117 9.75 11.95 -0.83
N LEU A 118 10.15 11.26 0.25
CA LEU A 118 11.24 11.71 1.12
C LEU A 118 12.57 11.72 0.37
N ILE A 119 12.86 10.67 -0.41
CA ILE A 119 14.06 10.58 -1.26
C ILE A 119 14.09 11.69 -2.31
N GLU A 120 12.97 11.96 -3.00
CA GLU A 120 12.84 13.06 -3.97
C GLU A 120 13.11 14.44 -3.36
N LYS A 121 12.84 14.60 -2.06
CA LYS A 121 13.15 15.82 -1.31
C LYS A 121 14.58 15.87 -0.77
N GLY A 122 15.40 14.85 -1.07
CA GLY A 122 16.79 14.76 -0.64
C GLY A 122 16.95 14.36 0.83
N TYR A 123 15.94 13.71 1.42
CA TYR A 123 16.06 13.17 2.77
C TYR A 123 16.69 11.79 2.78
N ASP A 124 17.40 11.51 3.87
CA ASP A 124 18.19 10.30 4.04
C ASP A 124 18.17 9.87 5.52
N PRO A 125 18.03 8.57 5.83
CA PRO A 125 17.87 8.07 7.19
C PRO A 125 19.14 8.18 8.05
N GLU A 126 20.33 8.31 7.44
CA GLU A 126 21.60 8.46 8.18
C GLU A 126 21.81 9.90 8.66
N THR A 127 21.26 10.86 7.92
CA THR A 127 21.54 12.30 8.11
C THR A 127 20.34 13.11 8.57
N THR A 128 19.11 12.62 8.37
CA THR A 128 17.88 13.36 8.66
C THR A 128 17.22 12.86 9.94
N LYS A 129 16.96 13.78 10.87
CA LYS A 129 16.24 13.49 12.12
C LYS A 129 14.79 13.05 11.86
N LEU A 130 14.28 12.17 12.74
CA LEU A 130 12.94 11.60 12.65
C LEU A 130 11.83 12.66 12.56
N ASP A 131 11.89 13.71 13.39
CA ASP A 131 10.90 14.79 13.42
C ASP A 131 10.72 15.48 12.06
N ARG A 132 11.83 15.69 11.34
CA ARG A 132 11.83 16.28 10.00
C ARG A 132 11.26 15.32 8.97
N LEU A 133 11.61 14.03 9.01
CA LEU A 133 11.05 13.01 8.13
C LEU A 133 9.52 12.90 8.32
N VAL A 134 9.07 12.81 9.57
CA VAL A 134 7.65 12.71 9.93
C VAL A 134 6.86 13.93 9.43
N LYS A 135 7.39 15.15 9.62
CA LYS A 135 6.74 16.37 9.15
C LYS A 135 6.47 16.36 7.64
N HIS A 136 7.39 15.83 6.85
CA HIS A 136 7.24 15.73 5.40
C HIS A 136 6.36 14.55 4.99
N ALA A 137 6.49 13.41 5.66
CA ALA A 137 5.63 12.26 5.44
C ALA A 137 4.14 12.57 5.69
N VAL A 138 3.81 13.22 6.83
CA VAL A 138 2.43 13.62 7.16
C VAL A 138 1.87 14.65 6.17
N ARG A 139 2.71 15.47 5.53
CA ARG A 139 2.28 16.40 4.48
C ARG A 139 1.95 15.70 3.17
N ARG A 140 2.62 14.59 2.86
CA ARG A 140 2.38 13.79 1.65
C ARG A 140 1.16 12.88 1.79
N GLU A 141 0.90 12.41 3.01
CA GLU A 141 -0.25 11.56 3.35
C GLU A 141 -1.60 12.29 3.23
N LYS A 142 -1.62 13.62 3.38
CA LYS A 142 -2.81 14.48 3.23
C LYS A 142 -3.04 14.87 1.78
#